data_AF-D8TGG0-F1
#
_entry.id   AF-D8TGG0-F1
#
_cell.length_a   1.000
_cell.length_b   1.000
_cell.length_c   1.000
_cell.angle_alpha   90.00
_cell.angle_beta   90.00
_cell.angle_gamma   90.00
#
_symmetry.space_group_name_H-M   'P 1'
#
loop_
_entity.id
_entity.type
_entity.pdbx_description
1 polymer ?
#
loop_
_entity_poly.entity_id
_entity_poly.type
_entity_poly.pdbx_seq_one_letter_code
_entity_poly.pdbx_strand_id
1 'polypeptide(L)'
;MNNRRARTVLALLSCCFCLSLAQQPGRFNIVLQNAGISSMHTAVTHYGNVIFLDRTNIGPSAINLVGNCRDNPADMMTTHDCTAHSVIYDPSSNTVRPVFIYSDTWCSSGQFLPNGTLMQTGGSADGGSIIRYFTPCSSGSWCNWMESSTNLQSSRWYASNQILPDGRIIVVGGRGVYNYEFQPTGGQFYLQVPQGYGRLPG
;
A
#
# COMPACT_ATOMS: atom_id res chain seq x y z
N MET A 1 11.74 -17.03 86.38
CA MET A 1 11.52 -15.57 86.34
C MET A 1 12.76 -14.88 85.81
N ASN A 2 12.84 -14.56 84.52
CA ASN A 2 13.46 -13.31 84.07
C ASN A 2 13.15 -13.07 82.59
N ASN A 3 12.65 -11.87 82.33
CA ASN A 3 11.90 -11.46 81.14
C ASN A 3 12.84 -10.64 80.25
N ARG A 4 13.31 -11.18 79.12
CA ARG A 4 14.05 -10.38 78.12
C ARG A 4 13.18 -10.22 76.88
N ARG A 5 12.53 -9.06 76.82
CA ARG A 5 11.70 -8.59 75.69
C ARG A 5 12.51 -8.64 74.39
N ALA A 6 12.03 -9.44 73.44
CA ALA A 6 12.50 -9.41 72.06
C ALA A 6 12.20 -8.03 71.47
N ARG A 7 13.23 -7.34 70.97
CA ARG A 7 13.08 -6.09 70.23
C ARG A 7 12.80 -6.45 68.78
N THR A 8 11.54 -6.33 68.38
CA THR A 8 11.12 -6.40 66.98
C THR A 8 11.71 -5.20 66.22
N VAL A 9 12.70 -5.44 65.37
CA VAL A 9 13.20 -4.43 64.43
C VAL A 9 12.25 -4.44 63.22
N LEU A 10 11.38 -3.44 63.15
CA LEU A 10 10.52 -3.23 61.99
C LEU A 10 11.35 -2.54 60.90
N ALA A 11 11.89 -3.32 59.97
CA ALA A 11 12.52 -2.77 58.77
C ALA A 11 11.42 -2.19 57.88
N LEU A 12 11.26 -0.86 57.90
CA LEU A 12 10.50 -0.14 56.90
C LEU A 12 11.22 -0.28 55.56
N LEU A 13 10.88 -1.33 54.81
CA LEU A 13 11.10 -1.34 53.36
C LEU A 13 10.23 -0.21 52.80
N SER A 14 10.82 0.98 52.67
CA SER A 14 10.34 2.02 51.77
C SER A 14 10.43 1.44 50.37
N CYS A 15 9.37 0.73 49.97
CA CYS A 15 9.14 0.35 48.61
C CYS A 15 8.83 1.64 47.86
N CYS A 16 9.89 2.36 47.48
CA CYS A 16 9.85 3.28 46.36
C CYS A 16 9.50 2.43 45.13
N PHE A 17 8.21 2.15 44.96
CA PHE A 17 7.63 1.91 43.65
C PHE A 17 7.83 3.21 42.86
N CYS A 18 9.04 3.42 42.37
CA CYS A 18 9.22 4.13 41.13
C CYS A 18 8.43 3.32 40.11
N LEU A 19 7.20 3.75 39.85
CA LEU A 19 6.52 3.46 38.60
C LEU A 19 7.39 4.08 37.51
N SER A 20 8.46 3.38 37.13
CA SER A 20 9.09 3.61 35.85
C SER A 20 8.05 3.23 34.82
N LEU A 21 7.28 4.21 34.36
CA LEU A 21 6.71 4.18 33.03
C LEU A 21 7.92 4.03 32.10
N ALA A 22 8.33 2.78 31.88
CA ALA A 22 9.33 2.44 30.89
C ALA A 22 8.69 2.80 29.57
N GLN A 23 8.85 4.06 29.17
CA GLN A 23 8.55 4.52 27.84
C GLN A 23 9.60 3.85 26.97
N GLN A 24 9.33 2.60 26.58
CA GLN A 24 10.20 1.85 25.68
C GLN A 24 10.27 2.67 24.41
N PRO A 25 11.40 3.35 24.11
CA PRO A 25 11.52 4.00 22.83
C PRO A 25 11.38 2.88 21.80
N GLY A 26 10.44 3.02 20.87
CA GLY A 26 10.27 2.05 19.79
C GLY A 26 11.63 1.77 19.14
N ARG A 27 11.87 0.52 18.74
CA ARG A 27 13.13 0.12 18.10
C ARG A 27 12.89 -0.16 16.63
N PHE A 28 13.80 0.32 15.79
CA PHE A 28 13.87 -0.07 14.39
C PHE A 28 14.71 -1.33 14.29
N ASN A 29 14.20 -2.34 13.58
CA ASN A 29 14.92 -3.54 13.23
C ASN A 29 14.78 -3.78 11.73
N ILE A 30 15.87 -4.19 11.10
CA ILE A 30 15.82 -4.68 9.72
C ILE A 30 15.21 -6.07 9.76
N VAL A 31 14.02 -6.22 9.22
CA VAL A 31 13.33 -7.53 9.11
C VAL A 31 13.72 -8.24 7.81
N LEU A 32 13.88 -7.48 6.73
CA LEU A 32 14.26 -7.96 5.41
C LEU A 32 15.26 -6.99 4.79
N GLN A 33 16.41 -7.50 4.34
CA GLN A 33 17.47 -6.66 3.77
C GLN A 33 17.09 -6.06 2.41
N ASN A 34 16.38 -6.82 1.58
CA ASN A 34 15.97 -6.39 0.25
C ASN A 34 14.70 -7.14 -0.18
N ALA A 35 13.65 -6.39 -0.56
CA ALA A 35 12.41 -6.95 -1.08
C ALA A 35 12.43 -7.20 -2.59
N GLY A 36 13.49 -6.80 -3.28
CA GLY A 36 13.66 -6.95 -4.72
C GLY A 36 13.13 -5.81 -5.56
N ILE A 37 12.33 -4.90 -4.99
CA ILE A 37 11.72 -3.75 -5.67
C ILE A 37 11.83 -2.46 -4.82
N SER A 38 11.72 -1.29 -5.45
CA SER A 38 11.68 0.00 -4.76
C SER A 38 10.24 0.43 -4.53
N SER A 39 9.62 -0.11 -3.47
CA SER A 39 8.19 0.07 -3.21
C SER A 39 7.76 1.55 -3.20
N MET A 40 6.92 1.93 -4.15
CA MET A 40 6.29 3.25 -4.25
C MET A 40 4.93 3.26 -3.54
N HIS A 41 4.20 2.15 -3.57
CA HIS A 41 2.97 1.93 -2.84
C HIS A 41 3.12 0.74 -1.90
N THR A 42 2.70 0.90 -0.65
CA THR A 42 2.71 -0.17 0.36
C THR A 42 1.36 -0.25 1.05
N ALA A 43 0.84 -1.47 1.19
CA ALA A 43 -0.41 -1.73 1.91
C ALA A 43 -0.30 -2.99 2.77
N VAL A 44 -0.76 -2.91 4.02
CA VAL A 44 -0.89 -4.07 4.91
C VAL A 44 -2.27 -4.68 4.73
N THR A 45 -2.34 -5.98 4.49
CA THR A 45 -3.62 -6.68 4.28
C THR A 45 -4.20 -7.17 5.60
N HIS A 46 -5.47 -7.60 5.57
CA HIS A 46 -6.12 -8.22 6.72
C HIS A 46 -5.52 -9.58 7.11
N TYR A 47 -4.66 -10.18 6.28
CA TYR A 47 -3.87 -11.37 6.64
C TYR A 47 -2.53 -11.04 7.32
N GLY A 48 -2.19 -9.75 7.45
CA GLY A 48 -0.93 -9.30 8.04
C GLY A 48 0.27 -9.36 7.10
N ASN A 49 0.08 -9.85 5.86
CA ASN A 49 1.09 -9.69 4.81
C ASN A 49 1.04 -8.29 4.20
N VAL A 50 2.15 -7.89 3.59
CA VAL A 50 2.38 -6.54 3.07
C VAL A 50 2.54 -6.61 1.56
N ILE A 51 1.73 -5.85 0.85
CA ILE A 51 1.85 -5.69 -0.60
C ILE A 51 2.80 -4.51 -0.83
N PHE A 52 3.88 -4.76 -1.55
CA PHE A 52 4.75 -3.73 -2.11
C PHE A 52 4.51 -3.63 -3.60
N LEU A 53 4.54 -2.41 -4.11
CA LEU A 53 4.27 -2.14 -5.51
C LEU A 53 5.08 -0.95 -6.00
N ASP A 54 5.73 -1.16 -7.13
CA ASP A 54 6.59 -0.23 -7.83
C ASP A 54 6.02 0.04 -9.24
N ARG A 55 6.61 1.01 -9.91
CA ARG A 55 6.39 1.33 -11.32
C ARG A 55 7.13 0.36 -12.24
N THR A 56 6.67 0.19 -13.47
CA THR A 56 7.28 -0.74 -14.45
C THR A 56 8.26 -0.06 -15.41
N ASN A 57 8.12 1.25 -15.62
CA ASN A 57 8.82 2.01 -16.66
C ASN A 57 10.21 2.53 -16.26
N ILE A 58 10.91 1.85 -15.36
CA ILE A 58 12.29 2.18 -14.94
C ILE A 58 13.29 1.06 -15.24
N GLY A 59 12.83 0.01 -15.92
CA GLY A 59 13.64 -1.16 -16.28
C GLY A 59 13.60 -2.25 -15.21
N PRO A 60 14.49 -3.26 -15.29
CA PRO A 60 14.40 -4.46 -14.49
C PRO A 60 14.55 -4.23 -12.97
N SER A 61 13.75 -4.94 -12.19
CA SER A 61 13.85 -5.06 -10.72
C SER A 61 14.83 -6.16 -10.29
N ALA A 62 15.17 -6.23 -8.99
CA ALA A 62 16.12 -7.20 -8.45
C ALA A 62 15.49 -8.56 -8.09
N ILE A 63 14.24 -8.80 -8.48
CA ILE A 63 13.50 -10.04 -8.25
C ILE A 63 12.81 -10.50 -9.52
N ASN A 64 12.98 -11.77 -9.88
CA ASN A 64 12.41 -12.35 -11.09
C ASN A 64 10.96 -12.80 -10.86
N LEU A 65 10.14 -12.69 -11.90
CA LEU A 65 8.83 -13.34 -11.94
C LEU A 65 9.01 -14.87 -12.00
N VAL A 66 8.00 -15.58 -11.49
CA VAL A 66 7.90 -17.04 -11.65
C VAL A 66 6.87 -17.31 -12.73
N GLY A 67 7.31 -17.83 -13.87
CA GLY A 67 6.43 -18.13 -15.02
C GLY A 67 6.57 -17.08 -16.13
N ASN A 68 5.47 -16.39 -16.45
CA ASN A 68 5.41 -15.51 -17.62
C ASN A 68 6.08 -14.16 -17.36
N CYS A 69 6.86 -13.72 -18.35
CA CYS A 69 7.35 -12.35 -18.40
C CYS A 69 6.24 -11.40 -18.82
N ARG A 70 6.44 -10.13 -18.52
CA ARG A 70 5.57 -9.03 -18.89
C ARG A 70 5.96 -8.52 -20.27
N ASP A 71 5.17 -8.90 -21.27
CA ASP A 71 5.24 -8.39 -22.64
C ASP A 71 4.27 -7.21 -22.83
N ASN A 72 4.82 -6.01 -22.88
CA ASN A 72 4.04 -4.78 -23.04
C ASN A 72 4.73 -3.82 -24.02
N PRO A 73 4.25 -3.73 -25.27
CA PRO A 73 4.82 -2.83 -26.27
C PRO A 73 4.63 -1.33 -25.95
N ALA A 74 3.74 -1.00 -25.00
CA ALA A 74 3.52 0.37 -24.54
C ALA A 74 4.48 0.79 -23.40
N ASP A 75 5.29 -0.13 -22.87
CA ASP A 75 6.28 0.23 -21.85
C ASP A 75 7.36 1.14 -22.44
N MET A 76 7.65 2.24 -21.75
CA MET A 76 8.58 3.26 -22.24
C MET A 76 10.05 2.87 -22.06
N MET A 77 10.35 1.84 -21.27
CA MET A 77 11.73 1.44 -20.93
C MET A 77 12.05 0.02 -21.35
N THR A 78 11.17 -0.95 -21.09
CA THR A 78 11.43 -2.37 -21.39
C THR A 78 10.14 -3.06 -21.81
N THR A 79 10.06 -3.40 -23.10
CA THR A 79 8.86 -4.01 -23.69
C THR A 79 8.72 -5.51 -23.37
N HIS A 80 9.80 -6.17 -22.97
CA HIS A 80 9.83 -7.56 -22.51
C HIS A 80 10.59 -7.62 -21.18
N ASP A 81 9.86 -7.79 -20.07
CA ASP A 81 10.43 -7.75 -18.73
C ASP A 81 10.09 -9.00 -17.92
N CYS A 82 11.10 -9.75 -17.49
CA CYS A 82 10.93 -10.97 -16.69
C CYS A 82 11.10 -10.73 -15.18
N THR A 83 11.18 -9.47 -14.75
CA THR A 83 11.29 -9.07 -13.34
C THR A 83 9.95 -8.62 -12.76
N ALA A 84 9.79 -8.73 -11.46
CA ALA A 84 8.56 -8.34 -10.78
C ALA A 84 8.64 -6.90 -10.29
N HIS A 85 7.57 -6.14 -10.51
CA HIS A 85 7.39 -4.77 -9.98
C HIS A 85 6.36 -4.71 -8.86
N SER A 86 5.90 -5.86 -8.40
CA SER A 86 5.11 -5.99 -7.18
C SER A 86 5.56 -7.23 -6.45
N VAL A 87 5.54 -7.18 -5.12
CA VAL A 87 5.83 -8.33 -4.28
C VAL A 87 4.90 -8.37 -3.07
N ILE A 88 4.68 -9.56 -2.52
CA ILE A 88 4.07 -9.72 -1.20
C ILE A 88 5.16 -10.13 -0.24
N TYR A 89 5.28 -9.40 0.86
CA TYR A 89 6.11 -9.75 2.00
C TYR A 89 5.24 -10.36 3.10
N ASP A 90 5.64 -11.51 3.62
CA ASP A 90 5.02 -12.15 4.77
C ASP A 90 5.93 -12.00 6.00
N PRO A 91 5.58 -11.15 6.98
CA PRO A 91 6.38 -10.96 8.19
C PRO A 91 6.51 -12.22 9.07
N SER A 92 5.56 -13.16 8.98
CA SER A 92 5.55 -14.35 9.84
C SER A 92 6.61 -15.37 9.42
N SER A 93 6.84 -15.50 8.11
CA SER A 93 7.86 -16.38 7.53
C SER A 93 9.12 -15.63 7.10
N ASN A 94 9.09 -14.30 7.14
CA ASN A 94 10.11 -13.40 6.61
C ASN A 94 10.45 -13.68 5.13
N THR A 95 9.43 -13.97 4.32
CA THR A 95 9.60 -14.32 2.90
C THR A 95 8.96 -13.28 1.99
N VAL A 96 9.50 -13.17 0.78
CA VAL A 96 8.96 -12.34 -0.29
C VAL A 96 8.58 -13.20 -1.47
N ARG A 97 7.40 -12.93 -2.04
CA ARG A 97 6.93 -13.56 -3.27
C ARG A 97 6.72 -12.53 -4.37
N PRO A 98 7.28 -12.73 -5.57
CA PRO A 98 6.99 -11.87 -6.72
C PRO A 98 5.51 -11.96 -7.14
N VAL A 99 4.95 -10.83 -7.56
CA VAL A 99 3.60 -10.72 -8.10
C VAL A 99 3.65 -9.99 -9.44
N PHE A 100 2.98 -10.58 -10.42
CA PHE A 100 2.86 -9.99 -11.75
C PHE A 100 1.96 -8.74 -11.72
N ILE A 101 2.40 -7.67 -12.39
CA ILE A 101 1.64 -6.45 -12.64
C ILE A 101 1.87 -6.06 -14.10
N TYR A 102 0.80 -5.70 -14.82
CA TYR A 102 0.87 -5.47 -16.27
C TYR A 102 1.13 -4.01 -16.62
N SER A 103 0.19 -3.12 -16.32
CA SER A 103 0.31 -1.70 -16.69
C SER A 103 1.06 -0.86 -15.66
N ASP A 104 1.62 0.27 -16.09
CA ASP A 104 2.47 1.12 -15.26
C ASP A 104 1.68 1.79 -14.10
N THR A 105 2.12 1.55 -12.87
CA THR A 105 1.48 2.08 -11.66
C THR A 105 2.05 3.40 -11.18
N TRP A 106 3.00 4.02 -11.90
CA TRP A 106 3.69 5.23 -11.46
C TRP A 106 2.72 6.36 -11.09
N CYS A 107 2.77 6.77 -9.82
CA CYS A 107 1.87 7.76 -9.20
C CYS A 107 0.38 7.44 -9.35
N SER A 108 0.04 6.16 -9.39
CA SER A 108 -1.32 5.68 -9.15
C SER A 108 -1.73 5.89 -7.69
N SER A 109 -2.93 5.47 -7.33
CA SER A 109 -3.39 5.47 -5.93
C SER A 109 -4.36 4.33 -5.68
N GLY A 110 -4.55 3.94 -4.43
CA GLY A 110 -5.40 2.80 -4.09
C GLY A 110 -6.10 2.92 -2.76
N GLN A 111 -7.14 2.10 -2.59
CA GLN A 111 -7.91 1.97 -1.36
C GLN A 111 -8.51 0.56 -1.25
N PHE A 112 -8.60 0.04 -0.03
CA PHE A 112 -9.29 -1.21 0.25
C PHE A 112 -10.81 -1.05 0.11
N LEU A 113 -11.42 -1.99 -0.58
CA LEU A 113 -12.87 -2.20 -0.61
C LEU A 113 -13.36 -2.85 0.69
N PRO A 114 -14.67 -2.78 1.01
CA PRO A 114 -15.23 -3.40 2.22
C PRO A 114 -14.96 -4.89 2.38
N ASN A 115 -14.77 -5.61 1.27
CA ASN A 115 -14.46 -7.04 1.25
C ASN A 115 -12.96 -7.35 1.46
N GLY A 116 -12.11 -6.33 1.67
CA GLY A 116 -10.68 -6.48 1.86
C GLY A 116 -9.86 -6.57 0.57
N THR A 117 -10.47 -6.49 -0.62
CA THR A 117 -9.76 -6.36 -1.90
C THR A 117 -9.15 -4.96 -2.02
N LEU A 118 -7.87 -4.86 -2.34
CA LEU A 118 -7.21 -3.60 -2.66
C LEU A 118 -7.58 -3.19 -4.09
N MET A 119 -8.22 -2.04 -4.25
CA MET A 119 -8.45 -1.41 -5.56
C MET A 119 -7.40 -0.33 -5.78
N GLN A 120 -6.70 -0.40 -6.90
CA GLN A 120 -5.71 0.57 -7.31
C GLN A 120 -6.05 1.15 -8.67
N THR A 121 -5.85 2.45 -8.85
CA THR A 121 -6.33 3.16 -10.04
C THR A 121 -5.33 4.15 -10.58
N GLY A 122 -5.34 4.27 -11.90
CA GLY A 122 -4.49 5.19 -12.62
C GLY A 122 -3.03 4.77 -12.62
N GLY A 123 -2.15 5.73 -12.88
CA GLY A 123 -0.74 5.48 -13.13
C GLY A 123 -0.23 6.35 -14.27
N SER A 124 0.80 5.88 -14.96
CA SER A 124 1.40 6.59 -16.09
C SER A 124 1.16 5.79 -17.38
N ALA A 125 1.25 6.46 -18.53
CA ALA A 125 1.13 5.85 -19.86
C ALA A 125 -0.08 4.90 -19.99
N ASP A 126 0.17 3.62 -20.21
CA ASP A 126 -0.83 2.56 -20.39
C ASP A 126 -1.64 2.28 -19.12
N GLY A 127 -1.14 2.67 -17.94
CA GLY A 127 -1.83 2.55 -16.66
C GLY A 127 -2.76 3.70 -16.31
N GLY A 128 -2.74 4.81 -17.05
CA GLY A 128 -3.37 6.06 -16.66
C GLY A 128 -4.88 5.98 -16.35
N SER A 129 -5.63 5.12 -17.06
CA SER A 129 -7.06 4.90 -16.81
C SER A 129 -7.37 3.52 -16.24
N ILE A 130 -6.37 2.73 -15.88
CA ILE A 130 -6.57 1.33 -15.50
C ILE A 130 -7.04 1.24 -14.05
N ILE A 131 -7.97 0.31 -13.81
CA ILE A 131 -8.39 -0.13 -12.47
C ILE A 131 -7.81 -1.53 -12.26
N ARG A 132 -7.11 -1.71 -11.14
CA ARG A 132 -6.45 -2.97 -10.76
C ARG A 132 -7.00 -3.42 -9.42
N TYR A 133 -7.27 -4.70 -9.30
CA TYR A 133 -7.74 -5.33 -8.08
C TYR A 133 -6.71 -6.33 -7.59
N PHE A 134 -6.44 -6.31 -6.30
CA PHE A 134 -5.65 -7.31 -5.62
C PHE A 134 -6.45 -7.83 -4.45
N THR A 135 -6.95 -9.06 -4.54
CA THR A 135 -7.63 -9.72 -3.44
C THR A 135 -6.58 -10.44 -2.60
N PRO A 136 -6.30 -9.99 -1.36
CA PRO A 136 -5.30 -10.62 -0.52
C PRO A 136 -5.64 -12.08 -0.24
N CYS A 137 -4.59 -12.87 -0.02
CA CYS A 137 -4.68 -14.27 0.33
C CYS A 137 -3.77 -14.54 1.54
N SER A 138 -4.07 -15.61 2.28
CA SER A 138 -3.22 -16.09 3.37
C SER A 138 -1.86 -16.55 2.86
N SER A 139 -0.88 -16.61 3.77
CA SER A 139 0.44 -17.17 3.45
C SER A 139 0.32 -18.58 2.87
N GLY A 140 1.16 -18.88 1.87
CA GLY A 140 1.12 -20.14 1.11
C GLY A 140 0.05 -20.23 0.01
N SER A 141 -0.85 -19.25 -0.12
CA SER A 141 -1.81 -19.16 -1.22
C SER A 141 -1.32 -18.25 -2.35
N TRP A 142 -1.95 -18.38 -3.52
CA TRP A 142 -1.62 -17.60 -4.72
C TRP A 142 -2.70 -16.56 -4.99
N CYS A 143 -2.33 -15.29 -4.85
CA CYS A 143 -3.11 -14.13 -5.24
C CYS A 143 -2.27 -13.22 -6.13
N ASN A 144 -2.89 -12.65 -7.15
CA ASN A 144 -2.27 -11.81 -8.17
C ASN A 144 -3.13 -10.57 -8.41
N TRP A 145 -2.52 -9.57 -9.05
CA TRP A 145 -3.25 -8.44 -9.59
C TRP A 145 -4.15 -8.88 -10.74
N MET A 146 -5.33 -8.29 -10.81
CA MET A 146 -6.27 -8.44 -11.92
C MET A 146 -6.63 -7.05 -12.42
N GLU A 147 -6.42 -6.79 -13.70
CA GLU A 147 -6.89 -5.56 -14.33
C GLU A 147 -8.39 -5.70 -14.65
N SER A 148 -9.13 -4.63 -14.37
CA SER A 148 -10.55 -4.58 -14.67
C SER A 148 -10.78 -4.53 -16.18
N SER A 149 -11.91 -5.06 -16.63
CA SER A 149 -12.39 -4.86 -18.00
C SER A 149 -12.96 -3.45 -18.22
N THR A 150 -13.18 -2.69 -17.14
CA THR A 150 -13.61 -1.30 -17.20
C THR A 150 -12.49 -0.37 -16.78
N ASN A 151 -12.49 0.83 -17.35
CA ASN A 151 -11.49 1.85 -17.07
C ASN A 151 -12.11 3.02 -16.30
N LEU A 152 -11.23 3.78 -15.63
CA LEU A 152 -11.56 5.13 -15.22
C LEU A 152 -12.01 5.96 -16.42
N GLN A 153 -12.97 6.84 -16.21
CA GLN A 153 -13.44 7.74 -17.26
C GLN A 153 -12.45 8.85 -17.57
N SER A 154 -11.53 9.14 -16.65
CA SER A 154 -10.41 10.05 -16.87
C SER A 154 -9.10 9.33 -16.55
N SER A 155 -8.07 9.54 -17.38
CA SER A 155 -6.72 9.12 -17.04
C SER A 155 -6.21 9.96 -15.87
N ARG A 156 -5.67 9.31 -14.83
CA ARG A 156 -5.36 9.91 -13.54
C ARG A 156 -3.95 9.55 -13.08
N TRP A 157 -3.14 10.59 -12.91
CA TRP A 157 -1.79 10.56 -12.34
C TRP A 157 -1.77 11.46 -11.10
N TYR A 158 -1.31 10.97 -9.95
CA TYR A 158 -1.44 11.63 -8.63
C TYR A 158 -2.89 11.92 -8.19
N ALA A 159 -3.84 11.05 -8.52
CA ALA A 159 -5.19 11.13 -7.96
C ALA A 159 -5.24 10.56 -6.52
N SER A 160 -6.31 10.83 -5.79
CA SER A 160 -6.56 10.24 -4.46
C SER A 160 -7.81 9.36 -4.46
N ASN A 161 -7.71 8.21 -3.78
CA ASN A 161 -8.80 7.26 -3.61
C ASN A 161 -9.29 7.28 -2.16
N GLN A 162 -10.60 7.31 -1.94
CA GLN A 162 -11.14 7.18 -0.60
C GLN A 162 -12.43 6.35 -0.56
N ILE A 163 -12.55 5.46 0.43
CA ILE A 163 -13.73 4.67 0.70
C ILE A 163 -14.83 5.53 1.31
N LEU A 164 -16.06 5.28 0.89
CA LEU A 164 -17.27 5.93 1.36
C LEU A 164 -18.06 5.00 2.30
N PRO A 165 -18.99 5.54 3.11
CA PRO A 165 -19.82 4.74 4.01
C PRO A 165 -20.68 3.68 3.32
N ASP A 166 -21.01 3.86 2.04
CA ASP A 166 -21.76 2.91 1.22
C ASP A 166 -20.86 1.85 0.55
N GLY A 167 -19.56 1.85 0.85
CA GLY A 167 -18.58 0.89 0.35
C GLY A 167 -18.01 1.19 -1.03
N ARG A 168 -18.46 2.25 -1.71
CA ARG A 168 -17.83 2.72 -2.95
C ARG A 168 -16.54 3.47 -2.63
N ILE A 169 -15.68 3.60 -3.63
CA ILE A 169 -14.48 4.42 -3.62
C ILE A 169 -14.74 5.68 -4.44
N ILE A 170 -14.50 6.86 -3.88
CA ILE A 170 -14.36 8.10 -4.65
C ILE A 170 -12.91 8.25 -5.12
N VAL A 171 -12.73 8.53 -6.41
CA VAL A 171 -11.44 8.86 -7.02
C VAL A 171 -11.46 10.34 -7.38
N VAL A 172 -10.61 11.13 -6.77
CA VAL A 172 -10.63 12.60 -6.88
C VAL A 172 -9.36 13.11 -7.54
N GLY A 173 -9.53 13.99 -8.52
CA GLY A 173 -8.45 14.76 -9.13
C GLY A 173 -7.44 13.91 -9.89
N GLY A 174 -6.17 14.32 -9.79
CA GLY A 174 -5.09 13.91 -10.68
C GLY A 174 -4.52 15.13 -11.39
N ARG A 175 -3.23 15.13 -11.72
CA ARG A 175 -2.58 16.28 -12.35
C ARG A 175 -3.28 16.62 -13.67
N GLY A 176 -3.85 17.82 -13.73
CA GLY A 176 -4.60 18.30 -14.90
C GLY A 176 -6.02 17.72 -15.03
N VAL A 177 -6.52 17.03 -13.99
CA VAL A 177 -7.84 16.42 -13.94
C VAL A 177 -8.65 17.08 -12.82
N TYR A 178 -9.74 17.75 -13.19
CA TYR A 178 -10.55 18.58 -12.28
C TYR A 178 -11.95 17.99 -12.05
N ASN A 179 -12.05 16.67 -11.88
CA ASN A 179 -13.31 15.96 -11.62
C ASN A 179 -13.11 14.83 -10.59
N TYR A 180 -14.20 14.13 -10.28
CA TYR A 180 -14.17 12.90 -9.50
C TYR A 180 -15.07 11.83 -10.12
N GLU A 181 -14.83 10.58 -9.78
CA GLU A 181 -15.66 9.45 -10.17
C GLU A 181 -15.76 8.41 -9.04
N PHE A 182 -16.77 7.53 -9.11
CA PHE A 182 -16.96 6.48 -8.11
C PHE A 182 -16.66 5.10 -8.69
N GLN A 183 -16.07 4.22 -7.88
CA GLN A 183 -15.77 2.83 -8.22
C GLN A 183 -16.24 1.87 -7.12
N PRO A 184 -16.88 0.72 -7.44
CA PRO A 184 -17.40 0.38 -8.77
C PRO A 184 -18.47 1.38 -9.23
N THR A 185 -18.61 1.56 -10.54
CA THR A 185 -19.34 2.69 -11.15
C THR A 185 -20.81 2.76 -10.77
N GLY A 186 -21.23 3.96 -10.35
CA GLY A 186 -22.64 4.39 -10.26
C GLY A 186 -22.94 5.70 -11.00
N GLY A 187 -21.98 6.28 -11.73
CA GLY A 187 -22.14 7.55 -12.47
C GLY A 187 -20.93 8.50 -12.38
N GLN A 188 -20.89 9.51 -13.26
CA GLN A 188 -19.88 10.58 -13.35
C GLN A 188 -20.38 11.86 -12.68
N PHE A 189 -19.48 12.59 -12.02
CA PHE A 189 -19.82 13.89 -11.43
C PHE A 189 -18.66 14.88 -11.58
N TYR A 190 -18.96 16.04 -12.15
CA TYR A 190 -17.95 17.07 -12.40
C TYR A 190 -17.87 18.01 -11.19
N LEU A 191 -16.65 18.29 -10.74
CA LEU A 191 -16.40 19.46 -9.89
C LEU A 191 -16.52 20.69 -10.79
N GLN A 192 -17.58 21.48 -10.60
CA GLN A 192 -17.63 22.82 -11.16
C GLN A 192 -16.61 23.67 -10.40
N VAL A 193 -15.38 23.75 -10.91
CA VAL A 193 -14.45 24.78 -10.48
C VAL A 193 -14.96 26.08 -11.11
N PRO A 194 -15.24 27.14 -10.33
CA PRO A 194 -15.58 28.44 -10.90
C PRO A 194 -14.50 28.84 -11.92
N GLN A 195 -14.90 29.14 -13.16
CA GLN A 195 -13.98 29.66 -14.16
C GLN A 195 -13.34 30.94 -13.62
N GLY A 196 -12.10 30.87 -13.16
CA GLY A 196 -11.43 32.02 -12.56
C GLY A 196 -10.06 31.75 -11.93
N TYR A 197 -9.75 30.52 -11.52
CA TYR A 197 -8.44 30.19 -10.95
C TYR A 197 -7.73 29.12 -11.78
N GLY A 198 -7.13 29.54 -12.89
CA GLY A 198 -6.54 28.60 -13.86
C GLY A 198 -5.50 29.19 -14.81
N ARG A 199 -4.66 30.12 -14.36
CA ARG A 199 -3.32 30.38 -14.91
C ARG A 199 -2.60 31.40 -14.03
N LEU A 200 -1.63 30.96 -13.23
CA LEU A 200 -0.51 31.86 -12.95
C LEU A 200 0.35 31.86 -14.22
N PRO A 201 0.61 33.02 -14.86
CA PRO A 201 1.51 33.07 -15.99
C PRO A 201 2.91 32.62 -15.54
N GLY A 202 3.49 31.68 -16.29
CA GLY A 202 4.93 31.44 -16.29
C GLY A 202 5.63 32.45 -17.19
#